data_AF-A0A8H7NH21-F1
#
_entry.id   AF-A0A8H7NH21-F1
#
_cell.length_a   1.000
_cell.length_b   1.000
_cell.length_c   1.000
_cell.angle_alpha   90.00
_cell.angle_beta   90.00
_cell.angle_gamma   90.00
#
_symmetry.space_group_name_H-M   'P 1'
#
loop_
_entity.id
_entity.type
_entity.pdbx_description
1 polymer ?
#
loop_
_entity_poly.entity_id
_entity_poly.type
_entity_poly.pdbx_seq_one_letter_code
_entity_poly.pdbx_strand_id
1 'polypeptide(L)'
;MKYPKSCRQCRQSKRKCTRKGPGEPCDTCQQRRLRCDGQIRSRSTANAPLTPSVPWKDPRSFRTQSHSEEETLSGLSRGIIVELVGHYLRAIHDKSHSLFHPPTLYSQVQDGSTGKALLYAICAIGSKFSGNPDARALGPCLAAKSKQLLLADLENICLENLQTCILVATLCAGNCTRGTEALFLRIAHSMADIIDLDTPTPGDTIIVSECKRRTWWSLFYSDRWCVYGLGLPCQMRDPHSTLSLPMDEKIFHNLSPDTDILDGPWQPGLWAQKLALVRFFIPILELNRLAAKHKTSTAECELEVETLAQKLKNWEDSLPEYAQINLGNLHRQQEKGFGGVLLTLHLVYHHYSILLFFRFLEDQKTDSTSAEHMPLVVNLTPLCSTLFSVNPDN
;
A
#
# COMPACT_ATOMS: atom_id res chain seq x y z
N MET A 1 -14.38 -12.06 37.80
CA MET A 1 -15.71 -11.45 37.60
C MET A 1 -15.55 -10.03 37.06
N LYS A 2 -16.20 -9.68 35.94
CA LYS A 2 -16.17 -8.32 35.38
C LYS A 2 -17.08 -7.41 36.21
N TYR A 3 -16.54 -6.32 36.76
CA TYR A 3 -17.35 -5.34 37.49
C TYR A 3 -18.35 -4.64 36.56
N PRO A 4 -19.57 -4.34 37.04
CA PRO A 4 -20.60 -3.71 36.24
C PRO A 4 -20.21 -2.28 35.84
N LYS A 5 -20.21 -2.00 34.52
CA LYS A 5 -19.92 -0.67 33.95
C LYS A 5 -21.09 0.33 34.03
N SER A 6 -22.26 -0.10 34.50
CA SER A 6 -23.48 0.72 34.59
C SER A 6 -24.19 0.50 35.93
N CYS A 7 -24.84 1.54 36.47
CA CYS A 7 -25.62 1.41 37.70
C CYS A 7 -26.85 0.52 37.49
N ARG A 8 -27.42 0.02 38.59
CA ARG A 8 -28.57 -0.91 38.55
C ARG A 8 -29.76 -0.32 37.80
N GLN A 9 -30.06 0.96 38.03
CA GLN A 9 -31.18 1.65 37.40
C GLN A 9 -31.01 1.77 35.88
N CYS A 10 -29.87 2.27 35.41
CA CYS A 10 -29.58 2.37 33.98
C CYS A 10 -29.56 1.02 33.29
N ARG A 11 -29.11 -0.05 33.99
CA ARG A 11 -29.12 -1.41 33.45
C ARG A 11 -30.54 -1.95 33.30
N GLN A 12 -31.39 -1.79 34.31
CA GLN A 12 -32.79 -2.22 34.27
C GLN A 12 -33.59 -1.44 33.22
N SER A 13 -33.30 -0.15 33.05
CA SER A 13 -33.95 0.68 32.05
C SER A 13 -33.32 0.61 30.65
N LYS A 14 -32.26 -0.20 30.45
CA LYS A 14 -31.44 -0.28 29.22
C LYS A 14 -30.98 1.07 28.66
N ARG A 15 -30.53 1.98 29.53
CA ARG A 15 -30.09 3.34 29.18
C ARG A 15 -28.60 3.53 29.44
N LYS A 16 -28.01 4.48 28.73
CA LYS A 16 -26.60 4.87 28.92
C LYS A 16 -26.39 5.39 30.34
N CYS A 17 -25.32 4.93 30.99
CA CYS A 17 -24.94 5.35 32.34
C CYS A 17 -23.68 6.20 32.25
N THR A 18 -23.82 7.53 32.35
CA THR A 18 -22.70 8.48 32.26
C THR A 18 -22.49 9.14 33.62
N ARG A 19 -21.24 9.26 34.08
CA ARG A 19 -20.89 9.86 35.39
C ARG A 19 -19.83 10.93 35.19
N LYS A 20 -19.95 12.02 35.96
CA LYS A 20 -18.99 13.14 35.95
C LYS A 20 -17.78 12.86 36.86
N GLY A 21 -17.98 12.21 38.00
CA GLY A 21 -16.88 11.82 38.90
C GLY A 21 -17.05 10.45 39.59
N PRO A 22 -15.95 9.89 40.15
CA PRO A 22 -16.01 8.71 41.00
C PRO A 22 -16.78 9.02 42.29
N GLY A 23 -17.81 8.22 42.60
CA GLY A 23 -18.65 8.41 43.79
C GLY A 23 -19.92 9.23 43.57
N GLU A 24 -20.04 9.91 42.43
CA GLU A 24 -21.24 10.71 42.09
C GLU A 24 -22.36 9.86 41.46
N PRO A 25 -23.64 10.26 41.63
CA PRO A 25 -24.73 9.68 40.88
C PRO A 25 -24.55 9.92 39.37
N CYS A 26 -24.99 8.96 38.54
CA CYS A 26 -24.97 9.17 37.08
C CYS A 26 -25.99 10.21 36.63
N ASP A 27 -25.72 10.89 35.51
CA ASP A 27 -26.53 12.01 35.00
C ASP A 27 -28.02 11.63 34.87
N THR A 28 -28.30 10.41 34.39
CA THR A 28 -29.67 9.91 34.22
C THR A 28 -30.39 9.72 35.55
N CYS A 29 -29.70 9.24 36.58
CA CYS A 29 -30.29 9.11 37.91
C CYS A 29 -30.46 10.48 38.59
N GLN A 30 -29.51 11.40 38.38
CA GLN A 30 -29.57 12.75 38.95
C GLN A 30 -30.73 13.55 38.36
N GLN A 31 -30.89 13.57 37.03
CA GLN A 31 -32.02 14.23 36.35
C GLN A 31 -33.38 13.70 36.80
N ARG A 32 -33.46 12.40 37.08
CA ARG A 32 -34.70 11.73 37.49
C ARG A 32 -34.90 11.64 38.99
N ARG A 33 -34.00 12.24 39.79
CA ARG A 33 -34.00 12.20 41.26
C ARG A 33 -34.08 10.75 41.80
N LEU A 34 -33.42 9.81 41.13
CA LEU A 34 -33.36 8.40 41.52
C LEU A 34 -32.08 8.11 42.30
N ARG A 35 -32.16 7.23 43.31
CA ARG A 35 -30.99 6.77 44.06
C ARG A 35 -30.08 5.92 43.15
N CYS A 36 -28.85 6.40 42.92
CA CYS A 36 -27.89 5.74 42.04
C CYS A 36 -27.02 4.73 42.82
N ASP A 37 -27.38 3.45 42.78
CA ASP A 37 -26.55 2.39 43.37
C ASP A 37 -25.41 2.00 42.42
N GLY A 38 -24.19 2.40 42.77
CA GLY A 38 -22.99 1.78 42.22
C GLY A 38 -21.72 2.48 42.69
N GLN A 39 -20.96 1.83 43.57
CA GLN A 39 -19.54 2.13 43.76
C GLN A 39 -18.76 1.55 42.57
N ILE A 40 -18.80 2.26 41.45
CA ILE A 40 -17.99 1.92 40.27
C ILE A 40 -16.67 2.66 40.43
N ARG A 41 -15.60 1.96 40.82
CA ARG A 41 -14.25 2.53 40.81
C ARG A 41 -13.90 2.93 39.37
N SER A 42 -13.75 4.22 39.13
CA SER A 42 -13.27 4.75 37.87
C SER A 42 -11.80 4.34 37.67
N ARG A 43 -11.50 3.55 36.64
CA ARG A 43 -10.22 3.74 35.96
C ARG A 43 -10.40 5.02 35.16
N SER A 44 -9.74 6.09 35.60
CA SER A 44 -9.61 7.32 34.83
C SER A 44 -9.15 6.99 33.42
N THR A 45 -10.08 7.04 32.47
CA THR A 45 -9.79 7.28 31.05
C THR A 45 -10.64 8.47 30.65
N ALA A 46 -10.40 9.60 31.32
CA ALA A 46 -10.80 10.89 30.78
C ALA A 46 -9.78 11.21 29.67
N ASN A 47 -10.29 11.39 28.45
CA ASN A 47 -9.64 12.04 27.32
C ASN A 47 -8.12 11.81 27.23
N ALA A 48 -7.70 10.59 26.90
CA ALA A 48 -6.43 10.45 26.20
C ALA A 48 -6.70 10.92 24.77
N PRO A 49 -6.03 11.96 24.26
CA PRO A 49 -6.01 12.20 22.82
C PRO A 49 -5.54 10.89 22.18
N LEU A 50 -6.14 10.50 21.06
CA LEU A 50 -5.57 9.48 20.18
C LEU A 50 -4.31 10.09 19.57
N THR A 51 -3.24 10.21 20.37
CA THR A 51 -1.95 10.68 19.89
C THR A 51 -1.42 9.64 18.90
N PRO A 52 -0.76 10.07 17.81
CA PRO A 52 0.00 9.14 16.99
C PRO A 52 1.01 8.45 17.89
N SER A 53 1.06 7.13 17.79
CA SER A 53 2.10 6.31 18.42
C SER A 53 3.49 6.91 18.16
N VAL A 54 4.25 7.06 19.25
CA VAL A 54 5.67 7.40 19.38
C VAL A 54 6.52 6.95 18.16
N PRO A 55 7.60 7.68 17.77
CA PRO A 55 8.56 7.19 16.79
C PRO A 55 8.97 5.74 17.05
N TRP A 56 8.97 4.96 15.97
CA TRP A 56 9.10 3.51 15.94
C TRP A 56 10.20 3.00 16.88
N LYS A 57 9.78 2.30 17.94
CA LYS A 57 10.61 1.35 18.67
C LYS A 57 10.07 -0.03 18.32
N ASP A 58 10.84 -0.84 17.60
CA ASP A 58 10.58 -2.27 17.50
C ASP A 58 11.55 -3.02 18.41
N PRO A 59 11.10 -3.52 19.56
CA PRO A 59 11.85 -4.46 20.35
C PRO A 59 11.17 -5.84 20.28
N ARG A 60 11.24 -6.54 19.15
CA ARG A 60 11.15 -8.01 19.13
C ARG A 60 12.15 -8.60 18.14
N SER A 61 13.29 -9.05 18.69
CA SER A 61 14.13 -10.00 17.98
C SER A 61 13.29 -11.24 17.70
N PHE A 62 13.09 -11.55 16.43
CA PHE A 62 12.62 -12.88 16.07
C PHE A 62 13.77 -13.85 16.36
N ARG A 63 13.57 -14.72 17.36
CA ARG A 63 14.36 -15.92 17.53
C ARG A 63 14.22 -16.75 16.26
N THR A 64 15.31 -16.91 15.53
CA THR A 64 15.44 -17.89 14.46
C THR A 64 15.18 -19.26 15.07
N GLN A 65 14.02 -19.85 14.81
CA GLN A 65 13.85 -21.28 15.05
C GLN A 65 14.62 -21.99 13.94
N SER A 66 15.70 -22.66 14.31
CA SER A 66 16.42 -23.59 13.47
C SER A 66 15.51 -24.79 13.17
N HIS A 67 14.78 -24.73 12.07
CA HIS A 67 14.14 -25.89 11.48
C HIS A 67 15.09 -26.44 10.40
N SER A 68 15.32 -27.75 10.43
CA SER A 68 16.21 -28.48 9.51
C SER A 68 15.92 -28.14 8.04
N GLU A 69 16.98 -27.87 7.28
CA GLU A 69 17.01 -26.95 6.14
C GLU A 69 16.99 -27.59 4.73
N GLU A 70 16.77 -28.89 4.59
CA GLU A 70 16.82 -29.55 3.29
C GLU A 70 15.41 -29.69 2.68
N GLU A 71 15.22 -29.02 1.53
CA GLU A 71 14.21 -29.33 0.50
C GLU A 71 12.77 -28.76 0.58
N THR A 72 12.56 -27.52 1.04
CA THR A 72 11.19 -26.94 0.98
C THR A 72 10.60 -26.83 -0.43
N LEU A 73 11.37 -26.41 -1.45
CA LEU A 73 10.91 -26.43 -2.86
C LEU A 73 11.21 -27.77 -3.55
N SER A 74 12.25 -28.51 -3.17
CA SER A 74 12.57 -29.78 -3.84
C SER A 74 11.50 -30.85 -3.59
N GLY A 75 10.76 -30.74 -2.48
CA GLY A 75 9.59 -31.58 -2.22
C GLY A 75 8.32 -31.16 -2.99
N LEU A 76 8.31 -30.03 -3.69
CA LEU A 76 7.16 -29.58 -4.48
C LEU A 76 7.26 -30.03 -5.93
N SER A 77 6.15 -30.49 -6.49
CA SER A 77 6.06 -30.78 -7.91
C SER A 77 6.24 -29.49 -8.72
N ARG A 78 6.84 -29.61 -9.91
CA ARG A 78 7.01 -28.49 -10.84
C ARG A 78 5.67 -27.80 -11.16
N GLY A 79 4.58 -28.59 -11.23
CA GLY A 79 3.23 -28.07 -11.45
C GLY A 79 2.78 -27.11 -10.36
N ILE A 80 3.03 -27.44 -9.08
CA ILE A 80 2.70 -26.55 -7.95
C ILE A 80 3.54 -25.27 -8.03
N ILE A 81 4.83 -25.36 -8.34
CA ILE A 81 5.69 -24.17 -8.47
C ILE A 81 5.15 -23.21 -9.53
N VAL A 82 4.81 -23.72 -10.72
CA VAL A 82 4.25 -22.92 -11.81
C VAL A 82 2.88 -22.32 -11.43
N GLU A 83 2.04 -23.07 -10.71
CA GLU A 83 0.78 -22.56 -10.18
C GLU A 83 1.00 -21.37 -9.24
N LEU A 84 1.94 -21.49 -8.29
CA LEU A 84 2.25 -20.42 -7.33
C LEU A 84 2.84 -19.18 -8.03
N VAL A 85 3.68 -19.36 -9.04
CA VAL A 85 4.18 -18.26 -9.88
C VAL A 85 3.01 -17.53 -10.57
N GLY A 86 2.06 -18.28 -11.12
CA GLY A 86 0.86 -17.70 -11.73
C GLY A 86 -0.02 -16.95 -10.73
N HIS A 87 -0.12 -17.43 -9.50
CA HIS A 87 -0.80 -16.71 -8.41
C HIS A 87 -0.12 -15.39 -8.06
N TYR A 88 1.20 -15.37 -7.95
CA TYR A 88 1.96 -14.14 -7.73
C TYR A 88 1.74 -13.13 -8.87
N LEU A 89 1.91 -13.56 -10.12
CA LEU A 89 1.75 -12.70 -11.29
C LEU A 89 0.33 -12.11 -11.36
N ARG A 90 -0.70 -12.93 -11.11
CA ARG A 90 -2.09 -12.48 -11.15
C ARG A 90 -2.43 -11.54 -10.00
N ALA A 91 -2.00 -11.83 -8.78
CA ALA A 91 -2.50 -11.14 -7.58
C ALA A 91 -1.66 -9.94 -7.15
N ILE A 92 -0.38 -9.86 -7.52
CA ILE A 92 0.57 -8.89 -6.94
C ILE A 92 1.34 -8.12 -8.02
N HIS A 93 1.84 -8.81 -9.05
CA HIS A 93 2.53 -8.16 -10.15
C HIS A 93 1.60 -7.16 -10.88
N ASP A 94 2.17 -6.01 -11.26
CA ASP A 94 1.50 -4.83 -11.80
C ASP A 94 0.44 -4.20 -10.88
N LYS A 95 0.47 -4.50 -9.57
CA LYS A 95 -0.46 -3.93 -8.57
C LYS A 95 0.27 -3.23 -7.44
N SER A 96 1.17 -3.93 -6.74
CA SER A 96 2.07 -3.29 -5.76
C SER A 96 3.39 -2.89 -6.40
N HIS A 97 3.86 -3.69 -7.35
CA HIS A 97 5.12 -3.52 -8.07
C HIS A 97 5.06 -4.21 -9.44
N SER A 98 5.91 -3.76 -10.36
CA SER A 98 6.11 -4.36 -11.68
C SER A 98 7.60 -4.67 -11.85
N LEU A 99 7.98 -5.95 -11.93
CA LEU A 99 9.38 -6.39 -11.90
C LEU A 99 9.79 -7.27 -13.09
N PHE A 100 8.88 -8.13 -13.58
CA PHE A 100 9.24 -9.22 -14.50
C PHE A 100 8.50 -9.10 -15.81
N HIS A 101 9.10 -9.61 -16.88
CA HIS A 101 8.37 -9.97 -18.09
C HIS A 101 7.74 -11.35 -17.88
N PRO A 102 6.40 -11.50 -17.83
CA PRO A 102 5.76 -12.76 -17.42
C PRO A 102 6.14 -13.97 -18.29
N PRO A 103 6.17 -13.89 -19.64
CA PRO A 103 6.61 -15.01 -20.47
C PRO A 103 8.05 -15.46 -20.18
N THR A 104 8.98 -14.50 -20.03
CA THR A 104 10.38 -14.80 -19.69
C THR A 104 10.48 -15.49 -18.33
N LEU A 105 9.77 -14.97 -17.32
CA LEU A 105 9.76 -15.59 -15.99
C LEU A 105 9.22 -17.03 -16.04
N TYR A 106 8.12 -17.27 -16.77
CA TYR A 106 7.60 -18.64 -16.92
C TYR A 106 8.61 -19.58 -17.58
N SER A 107 9.28 -19.13 -18.65
CA SER A 107 10.31 -19.92 -19.31
C SER A 107 11.45 -20.27 -18.34
N GLN A 108 11.95 -19.28 -17.60
CA GLN A 108 13.04 -19.45 -16.64
C GLN A 108 12.67 -20.39 -15.46
N VAL A 109 11.40 -20.39 -15.06
CA VAL A 109 10.91 -21.31 -14.02
C VAL A 109 10.79 -22.74 -14.56
N GLN A 110 10.42 -22.89 -15.83
CA GLN A 110 10.28 -24.19 -16.48
C GLN A 110 11.64 -24.85 -16.74
N ASP A 111 12.61 -24.09 -17.27
CA ASP A 111 13.97 -24.59 -17.53
C ASP A 111 14.84 -24.66 -16.26
N GLY A 112 14.41 -24.04 -15.16
CA GLY A 112 15.11 -24.06 -13.88
C GLY A 112 16.26 -23.06 -13.76
N SER A 113 16.31 -22.04 -14.64
CA SER A 113 17.31 -20.98 -14.63
C SER A 113 17.01 -19.84 -13.63
N THR A 114 15.79 -19.73 -13.10
CA THR A 114 15.48 -18.73 -12.06
C THR A 114 16.27 -18.99 -10.79
N GLY A 115 16.92 -17.94 -10.23
CA GLY A 115 17.62 -18.05 -8.97
C GLY A 115 16.72 -18.51 -7.82
N LYS A 116 17.27 -19.34 -6.94
CA LYS A 116 16.50 -19.98 -5.88
C LYS A 116 15.89 -18.95 -4.94
N ALA A 117 16.65 -17.96 -4.48
CA ALA A 117 16.16 -16.93 -3.55
C ALA A 117 14.94 -16.21 -4.11
N LEU A 118 14.99 -15.84 -5.40
CA LEU A 118 13.90 -15.22 -6.13
C LEU A 118 12.67 -16.15 -6.22
N LEU A 119 12.88 -17.39 -6.67
CA LEU A 119 11.80 -18.36 -6.84
C LEU A 119 11.07 -18.65 -5.53
N TYR A 120 11.81 -18.80 -4.43
CA TYR A 120 11.23 -18.95 -3.09
C TYR A 120 10.37 -17.75 -2.68
N ALA A 121 10.81 -16.50 -2.97
CA ALA A 121 10.02 -15.30 -2.67
C ALA A 121 8.73 -15.26 -3.49
N ILE A 122 8.81 -15.53 -4.79
CA ILE A 122 7.65 -15.58 -5.69
C ILE A 122 6.65 -16.62 -5.20
N CYS A 123 7.11 -17.84 -4.90
CA CYS A 123 6.25 -18.92 -4.41
C CYS A 123 5.66 -18.61 -3.04
N ALA A 124 6.43 -17.97 -2.14
CA ALA A 124 5.92 -17.56 -0.83
C ALA A 124 4.77 -16.56 -0.95
N ILE A 125 4.88 -15.58 -1.86
CA ILE A 125 3.79 -14.64 -2.12
C ILE A 125 2.60 -15.35 -2.78
N GLY A 126 2.87 -16.12 -3.84
CA GLY A 126 1.86 -16.85 -4.60
C GLY A 126 1.08 -17.85 -3.76
N SER A 127 1.73 -18.48 -2.78
CA SER A 127 1.11 -19.45 -1.86
C SER A 127 -0.12 -18.87 -1.19
N LYS A 128 -0.11 -17.58 -0.80
CA LYS A 128 -1.21 -16.89 -0.11
C LYS A 128 -2.52 -16.90 -0.88
N PHE A 129 -2.46 -17.07 -2.20
CA PHE A 129 -3.61 -17.06 -3.10
C PHE A 129 -3.97 -18.44 -3.64
N SER A 130 -3.25 -19.50 -3.23
CA SER A 130 -3.61 -20.86 -3.65
C SER A 130 -4.91 -21.32 -3.02
N GLY A 131 -5.73 -22.01 -3.81
CA GLY A 131 -6.91 -22.74 -3.32
C GLY A 131 -6.54 -23.92 -2.41
N ASN A 132 -5.34 -24.48 -2.58
CA ASN A 132 -4.83 -25.60 -1.79
C ASN A 132 -4.33 -25.13 -0.39
N PRO A 133 -4.94 -25.62 0.72
CA PRO A 133 -4.49 -25.30 2.08
C PRO A 133 -3.03 -25.69 2.37
N ASP A 134 -2.56 -26.80 1.83
CA ASP A 134 -1.20 -27.29 2.08
C ASP A 134 -0.18 -26.37 1.42
N ALA A 135 -0.46 -25.93 0.19
CA ALA A 135 0.36 -24.94 -0.50
C ALA A 135 0.41 -23.60 0.28
N ARG A 136 -0.74 -23.15 0.82
CA ARG A 136 -0.79 -21.95 1.68
C ARG A 136 0.06 -22.10 2.95
N ALA A 137 0.05 -23.27 3.57
CA ALA A 137 0.79 -23.54 4.80
C ALA A 137 2.31 -23.45 4.62
N LEU A 138 2.81 -23.67 3.40
CA LEU A 138 4.24 -23.55 3.08
C LEU A 138 4.74 -22.11 3.00
N GLY A 139 3.85 -21.13 2.81
CA GLY A 139 4.20 -19.73 2.58
C GLY A 139 5.24 -19.15 3.56
N PRO A 140 5.08 -19.30 4.89
CA PRO A 140 6.07 -18.83 5.86
C PRO A 140 7.45 -19.49 5.72
N CYS A 141 7.49 -20.80 5.45
CA CYS A 141 8.76 -21.53 5.29
C CYS A 141 9.47 -21.10 3.99
N LEU A 142 8.72 -20.97 2.89
CA LEU A 142 9.23 -20.45 1.62
C LEU A 142 9.79 -19.03 1.78
N ALA A 143 9.09 -18.15 2.50
CA ALA A 143 9.54 -16.79 2.78
C ALA A 143 10.84 -16.77 3.59
N ALA A 144 10.93 -17.61 4.63
CA ALA A 144 12.13 -17.75 5.45
C ALA A 144 13.32 -18.24 4.62
N LYS A 145 13.11 -19.24 3.76
CA LYS A 145 14.17 -19.79 2.90
C LYS A 145 14.64 -18.79 1.84
N SER A 146 13.73 -18.04 1.22
CA SER A 146 14.09 -16.95 0.32
C SER A 146 15.01 -15.93 1.00
N LYS A 147 14.60 -15.46 2.19
CA LYS A 147 15.38 -14.50 2.97
C LYS A 147 16.75 -15.07 3.37
N GLN A 148 16.82 -16.33 3.77
CA GLN A 148 18.09 -16.99 4.10
C GLN A 148 19.04 -16.99 2.90
N LEU A 149 18.56 -17.43 1.73
CA LEU A 149 19.38 -17.52 0.51
C LEU A 149 19.82 -16.14 0.03
N LEU A 150 18.92 -15.15 0.05
CA LEU A 150 19.25 -13.76 -0.29
C LEU A 150 20.34 -13.18 0.61
N LEU A 151 20.26 -13.42 1.92
CA LEU A 151 21.27 -12.93 2.86
C LEU A 151 22.63 -13.64 2.69
N ALA A 152 22.63 -14.90 2.26
CA ALA A 152 23.85 -15.65 1.99
C ALA A 152 24.57 -15.18 0.71
N ASP A 153 23.84 -14.56 -0.23
CA ASP A 153 24.35 -14.06 -1.52
C ASP A 153 24.22 -12.52 -1.64
N LEU A 154 24.18 -11.81 -0.52
CA LEU A 154 23.85 -10.38 -0.51
C LEU A 154 24.89 -9.51 -1.24
N GLU A 155 26.14 -9.96 -1.28
CA GLU A 155 27.25 -9.28 -1.96
C GLU A 155 27.17 -9.38 -3.48
N ASN A 156 26.36 -10.30 -4.02
CA ASN A 156 26.10 -10.38 -5.45
C ASN A 156 25.07 -9.32 -5.86
N ILE A 157 25.59 -8.15 -6.22
CA ILE A 157 24.80 -6.99 -6.63
C ILE A 157 24.34 -7.17 -8.07
N CYS A 158 23.14 -7.71 -8.25
CA CYS A 158 22.52 -7.94 -9.56
C CYS A 158 21.02 -7.61 -9.55
N LEU A 159 20.43 -7.49 -10.74
CA LEU A 159 19.00 -7.22 -10.90
C LEU A 159 18.13 -8.26 -10.17
N GLU A 160 18.53 -9.53 -10.18
CA GLU A 160 17.76 -10.62 -9.55
C GLU A 160 17.73 -10.47 -8.01
N ASN A 161 18.87 -10.21 -7.38
CA ASN A 161 18.93 -10.01 -5.92
C ASN A 161 18.23 -8.73 -5.50
N LEU A 162 18.29 -7.67 -6.32
CA LEU A 162 17.51 -6.45 -6.13
C LEU A 162 16.00 -6.73 -6.18
N GLN A 163 15.52 -7.42 -7.22
CA GLN A 163 14.12 -7.83 -7.35
C GLN A 163 13.68 -8.73 -6.19
N THR A 164 14.56 -9.64 -5.75
CA THR A 164 14.31 -10.50 -4.57
C THR A 164 14.18 -9.66 -3.30
N CYS A 165 15.00 -8.63 -3.10
CA CYS A 165 14.85 -7.70 -1.97
C CYS A 165 13.47 -7.02 -1.96
N ILE A 166 12.96 -6.58 -3.12
CA ILE A 166 11.61 -6.00 -3.25
C ILE A 166 10.53 -7.00 -2.84
N LEU A 167 10.65 -8.27 -3.27
CA LEU A 167 9.68 -9.30 -2.92
C LEU A 167 9.74 -9.68 -1.43
N VAL A 168 10.94 -9.76 -0.84
CA VAL A 168 11.12 -9.98 0.60
C VAL A 168 10.54 -8.82 1.40
N ALA A 169 10.72 -7.57 0.95
CA ALA A 169 10.08 -6.41 1.55
C ALA A 169 8.54 -6.52 1.48
N THR A 170 7.99 -6.94 0.33
CA THR A 170 6.55 -7.17 0.16
C THR A 170 6.01 -8.25 1.13
N LEU A 171 6.75 -9.33 1.32
CA LEU A 171 6.41 -10.38 2.30
C LEU A 171 6.40 -9.81 3.73
N CYS A 172 7.38 -8.97 4.08
CA CYS A 172 7.49 -8.31 5.37
C CYS A 172 6.33 -7.33 5.62
N ALA A 173 5.94 -6.56 4.60
CA ALA A 173 4.79 -5.65 4.66
C ALA A 173 3.51 -6.42 5.03
N GLY A 174 3.26 -7.54 4.34
CA GLY A 174 2.11 -8.41 4.60
C GLY A 174 2.12 -9.06 5.99
N ASN A 175 3.28 -9.18 6.63
CA ASN A 175 3.43 -9.71 7.99
C ASN A 175 3.55 -8.62 9.06
N CYS A 176 3.35 -7.35 8.69
CA CYS A 176 3.47 -6.18 9.56
C CYS A 176 4.87 -5.98 10.19
N THR A 177 5.93 -6.54 9.59
CA THR A 177 7.32 -6.35 10.02
C THR A 177 7.96 -5.17 9.30
N ARG A 178 7.43 -3.96 9.56
CA ARG A 178 7.72 -2.75 8.76
C ARG A 178 9.18 -2.29 8.83
N GLY A 179 9.89 -2.54 9.93
CA GLY A 179 11.33 -2.26 10.01
C GLY A 179 12.17 -3.11 9.06
N THR A 180 11.80 -4.39 8.90
CA THR A 180 12.48 -5.29 7.96
C THR A 180 12.12 -4.98 6.51
N GLU A 181 10.86 -4.60 6.25
CA GLU A 181 10.43 -4.08 4.95
C GLU A 181 11.29 -2.88 4.51
N ALA A 182 11.41 -1.86 5.36
CA ALA A 182 12.23 -0.68 5.07
C ALA A 182 13.71 -1.02 4.85
N LEU A 183 14.26 -1.98 5.60
CA LEU A 183 15.64 -2.43 5.44
C LEU A 183 15.88 -3.05 4.06
N PHE A 184 15.05 -3.99 3.62
CA PHE A 184 15.23 -4.63 2.31
C PHE A 184 14.99 -3.67 1.15
N LEU A 185 14.06 -2.72 1.28
CA LEU A 185 13.91 -1.65 0.28
C LEU A 185 15.17 -0.77 0.19
N ARG A 186 15.83 -0.47 1.32
CA ARG A 186 17.08 0.29 1.32
C ARG A 186 18.24 -0.49 0.71
N ILE A 187 18.33 -1.78 0.97
CA ILE A 187 19.32 -2.65 0.31
C ILE A 187 19.08 -2.65 -1.19
N ALA A 188 17.84 -2.86 -1.63
CA ALA A 188 17.48 -2.84 -3.05
C ALA A 188 17.80 -1.50 -3.70
N HIS A 189 17.56 -0.39 -3.00
CA HIS A 189 17.93 0.95 -3.44
C HIS A 189 19.44 1.09 -3.63
N SER A 190 20.25 0.68 -2.65
CA SER A 190 21.71 0.69 -2.77
C SER A 190 22.20 -0.18 -3.93
N MET A 191 21.60 -1.35 -4.14
CA MET A 191 21.90 -2.19 -5.31
C MET A 191 21.58 -1.46 -6.62
N ALA A 192 20.42 -0.78 -6.69
CA ALA A 192 20.00 -0.02 -7.87
C ALA A 192 20.98 1.12 -8.21
N ASP A 193 21.44 1.87 -7.21
CA ASP A 193 22.43 2.94 -7.39
C ASP A 193 23.80 2.37 -7.85
N ILE A 194 24.23 1.23 -7.27
CA ILE A 194 25.54 0.64 -7.60
C ILE A 194 25.59 0.12 -9.05
N ILE A 195 24.50 -0.47 -9.54
CA ILE A 195 24.41 -0.98 -10.91
C ILE A 195 23.88 0.04 -11.91
N ASP A 196 23.66 1.29 -11.48
CA ASP A 196 23.13 2.39 -12.29
C ASP A 196 21.84 2.01 -13.05
N LEU A 197 20.86 1.47 -12.30
CA LEU A 197 19.70 0.76 -12.86
C LEU A 197 18.82 1.61 -13.81
N ASP A 198 18.76 2.93 -13.61
CA ASP A 198 18.02 3.87 -14.46
C ASP A 198 18.77 4.31 -15.72
N THR A 199 20.02 3.89 -15.90
CA THR A 199 20.80 4.17 -17.10
C THR A 199 20.69 3.01 -18.10
N PRO A 200 20.42 3.29 -19.39
CA PRO A 200 20.44 2.27 -20.43
C PRO A 200 21.79 1.55 -20.50
N THR A 201 21.78 0.23 -20.38
CA THR A 201 23.00 -0.59 -20.52
C THR A 201 23.15 -1.03 -21.98
N PRO A 202 24.31 -0.78 -22.63
CA PRO A 202 24.55 -1.26 -23.99
C PRO A 202 24.42 -2.79 -24.07
N GLY A 203 23.67 -3.28 -25.06
CA GLY A 203 23.43 -4.71 -25.27
C GLY A 203 22.24 -5.30 -24.51
N ASP A 204 21.56 -4.52 -23.66
CA ASP A 204 20.28 -4.94 -23.11
C ASP A 204 19.25 -5.09 -24.24
N THR A 205 18.49 -6.20 -24.22
CA THR A 205 17.30 -6.32 -25.05
C THR A 205 16.21 -5.35 -24.57
N ILE A 206 15.19 -5.13 -25.39
CA ILE A 206 14.03 -4.30 -25.01
C ILE A 206 13.38 -4.83 -23.72
N ILE A 207 13.26 -6.15 -23.59
CA ILE A 207 12.68 -6.80 -22.41
C ILE A 207 13.52 -6.52 -21.16
N VAL A 208 14.85 -6.68 -21.24
CA VAL A 208 15.74 -6.43 -20.10
C VAL A 208 15.71 -4.95 -19.70
N SER A 209 15.79 -4.05 -20.68
CA SER A 209 15.70 -2.60 -20.46
C SER A 209 14.38 -2.22 -19.77
N GLU A 210 13.27 -2.79 -20.20
CA GLU A 210 11.96 -2.51 -19.60
C GLU A 210 11.80 -3.15 -18.22
N CYS A 211 12.34 -4.35 -17.97
CA CYS A 211 12.41 -4.94 -16.63
C CYS A 211 13.19 -4.05 -15.65
N LYS A 212 14.36 -3.52 -16.07
CA LYS A 212 15.15 -2.58 -15.26
C LYS A 212 14.36 -1.31 -14.96
N ARG A 213 13.75 -0.70 -15.98
CA ARG A 213 12.89 0.50 -15.84
C ARG A 213 11.74 0.26 -14.85
N ARG A 214 10.99 -0.82 -15.02
CA ARG A 214 9.86 -1.19 -14.13
C ARG A 214 10.32 -1.47 -12.71
N THR A 215 11.47 -2.11 -12.55
CA THR A 215 12.09 -2.37 -11.25
C THR A 215 12.48 -1.08 -10.54
N TRP A 216 13.14 -0.14 -11.25
CA TRP A 216 13.48 1.17 -10.70
C TRP A 216 12.22 1.94 -10.28
N TRP A 217 11.20 1.99 -11.13
CA TRP A 217 9.94 2.67 -10.80
C TRP A 217 9.17 2.00 -9.66
N SER A 218 9.30 0.69 -9.49
CA SER A 218 8.74 -0.05 -8.35
C SER A 218 9.43 0.30 -7.04
N LEU A 219 10.76 0.47 -7.05
CA LEU A 219 11.49 1.02 -5.92
C LEU A 219 11.05 2.45 -5.62
N PHE A 220 10.94 3.29 -6.66
CA PHE A 220 10.54 4.69 -6.52
C PHE A 220 9.18 4.84 -5.88
N TYR A 221 8.22 4.01 -6.32
CA TYR A 221 6.90 3.91 -5.73
C TYR A 221 7.00 3.49 -4.25
N SER A 222 7.74 2.42 -3.96
CA SER A 222 7.84 1.84 -2.61
C SER A 222 8.55 2.76 -1.60
N ASP A 223 9.58 3.49 -2.03
CA ASP A 223 10.30 4.45 -1.18
C ASP A 223 9.37 5.58 -0.71
N ARG A 224 8.56 6.13 -1.63
CA ARG A 224 7.61 7.21 -1.30
C ARG A 224 6.40 6.70 -0.51
N TRP A 225 5.91 5.50 -0.79
CA TRP A 225 4.71 4.98 -0.13
C TRP A 225 5.01 4.33 1.22
N CYS A 226 6.01 3.44 1.27
CA CYS A 226 6.31 2.64 2.47
C CYS A 226 7.29 3.37 3.39
N VAL A 227 8.47 3.76 2.89
CA VAL A 227 9.55 4.32 3.73
C VAL A 227 9.13 5.68 4.29
N TYR A 228 8.59 6.56 3.45
CA TYR A 228 8.08 7.84 3.92
C TYR A 228 6.85 7.72 4.83
N GLY A 229 5.97 6.77 4.53
CA GLY A 229 4.82 6.44 5.38
C GLY A 229 5.22 6.04 6.80
N LEU A 230 6.41 5.42 6.95
CA LEU A 230 7.01 5.06 8.24
C LEU A 230 7.70 6.23 8.96
N GLY A 231 7.71 7.43 8.36
CA GLY A 231 8.41 8.59 8.90
C GLY A 231 9.93 8.53 8.69
N LEU A 232 10.40 7.68 7.80
CA LEU A 232 11.81 7.62 7.38
C LEU A 232 12.00 8.50 6.13
N PRO A 233 13.20 9.09 5.93
CA PRO A 233 13.47 9.87 4.74
C PRO A 233 13.52 8.96 3.50
N CYS A 234 12.88 9.41 2.41
CA CYS A 234 13.05 8.85 1.08
C CYS A 234 14.54 8.85 0.72
N GLN A 235 15.00 7.80 0.06
CA GLN A 235 16.38 7.68 -0.42
C GLN A 235 16.48 7.90 -1.92
N MET A 236 15.40 7.61 -2.67
CA MET A 236 15.41 7.71 -4.12
C MET A 236 15.34 9.15 -4.58
N ARG A 237 16.30 9.51 -5.44
CA ARG A 237 16.32 10.75 -6.20
C ARG A 237 15.06 10.85 -7.07
N ASP A 238 14.69 12.09 -7.40
CA ASP A 238 13.68 12.30 -8.45
C ASP A 238 14.22 11.78 -9.78
N PRO A 239 13.34 11.21 -10.63
CA PRO A 239 13.75 10.59 -11.89
C PRO A 239 14.41 11.63 -12.80
N HIS A 240 15.48 11.22 -13.48
CA HIS A 240 16.08 12.01 -14.55
C HIS A 240 15.09 12.21 -15.70
N SER A 241 15.19 13.34 -16.41
CA SER A 241 14.29 13.66 -17.55
C SER A 241 14.37 12.65 -18.69
N THR A 242 15.46 11.89 -18.77
CA THR A 242 15.69 10.81 -19.76
C THR A 242 15.02 9.49 -19.36
N LEU A 243 14.68 9.30 -18.08
CA LEU A 243 14.04 8.07 -17.62
C LEU A 243 12.56 8.08 -18.00
N SER A 244 12.23 7.33 -19.04
CA SER A 244 10.86 7.18 -19.50
C SER A 244 10.00 6.44 -18.46
N LEU A 245 8.70 6.74 -18.43
CA LEU A 245 7.71 5.94 -17.70
C LEU A 245 7.59 4.54 -18.35
N PRO A 246 7.24 3.48 -17.59
CA PRO A 246 7.05 2.14 -18.14
C PRO A 246 6.04 2.09 -19.28
N MET A 247 6.27 1.21 -20.26
CA MET A 247 5.38 1.06 -21.41
C MET A 247 4.04 0.39 -21.02
N ASP A 248 3.12 0.31 -21.96
CA ASP A 248 1.87 -0.43 -21.84
C ASP A 248 2.13 -1.91 -21.47
N GLU A 249 1.37 -2.41 -20.49
CA GLU A 249 1.55 -3.76 -19.97
C GLU A 249 1.24 -4.82 -21.02
N LYS A 250 0.25 -4.58 -21.90
CA LYS A 250 -0.07 -5.52 -22.98
C LYS A 250 1.04 -5.55 -24.02
N ILE A 251 1.60 -4.40 -24.38
CA ILE A 251 2.74 -4.35 -25.32
C ILE A 251 3.91 -5.12 -24.70
N PHE A 252 4.27 -4.78 -23.46
CA PHE A 252 5.38 -5.41 -22.75
C PHE A 252 5.23 -6.93 -22.65
N HIS A 253 4.06 -7.43 -22.23
CA HIS A 253 3.81 -8.87 -22.04
C HIS A 253 3.77 -9.69 -23.34
N ASN A 254 3.63 -9.04 -24.50
CA ASN A 254 3.62 -9.69 -25.80
C ASN A 254 4.97 -9.59 -26.54
N LEU A 255 6.00 -8.98 -25.93
CA LEU A 255 7.31 -8.90 -26.55
C LEU A 255 7.94 -10.30 -26.67
N SER A 256 8.51 -10.56 -27.85
CA SER A 256 9.34 -11.75 -28.07
C SER A 256 10.78 -11.45 -27.63
N PRO A 257 11.55 -12.44 -27.15
CA PRO A 257 12.99 -12.29 -26.94
C PRO A 257 13.75 -11.81 -28.18
N ASP A 258 13.24 -12.12 -29.38
CA ASP A 258 13.84 -11.75 -30.67
C ASP A 258 13.40 -10.35 -31.16
N THR A 259 12.63 -9.60 -30.37
CA THR A 259 12.18 -8.27 -30.75
C THR A 259 13.30 -7.24 -30.56
N ASP A 260 13.87 -6.76 -31.67
CA ASP A 260 14.90 -5.71 -31.67
C ASP A 260 14.32 -4.29 -31.75
N ILE A 261 13.13 -4.13 -32.35
CA ILE A 261 12.47 -2.84 -32.58
C ILE A 261 11.01 -2.93 -32.15
N LEU A 262 10.51 -1.90 -31.46
CA LEU A 262 9.10 -1.80 -31.08
C LEU A 262 8.23 -1.47 -32.30
N ASP A 263 7.14 -2.21 -32.46
CA ASP A 263 6.10 -1.91 -33.44
C ASP A 263 5.26 -0.71 -32.97
N GLY A 264 5.74 0.49 -33.27
CA GLY A 264 5.05 1.75 -33.00
C GLY A 264 5.67 2.62 -31.91
N PRO A 265 5.07 3.79 -31.62
CA PRO A 265 5.63 4.73 -30.66
C PRO A 265 5.53 4.20 -29.23
N TRP A 266 6.44 4.66 -28.37
CA TRP A 266 6.38 4.42 -26.93
C TRP A 266 5.05 4.92 -26.34
N GLN A 267 4.32 4.04 -25.64
CA GLN A 267 3.05 4.39 -24.99
C GLN A 267 3.08 3.96 -23.51
N PRO A 268 2.84 4.88 -22.55
CA PRO A 268 2.76 4.52 -21.14
C PRO A 268 1.53 3.66 -20.79
N GLY A 269 1.72 2.67 -19.92
CA GLY A 269 0.64 1.79 -19.45
C GLY A 269 -0.21 2.33 -18.31
N LEU A 270 -1.11 1.49 -17.80
CA LEU A 270 -1.90 1.81 -16.60
C LEU A 270 -0.99 2.00 -15.37
N TRP A 271 0.08 1.21 -15.27
CA TRP A 271 1.08 1.32 -14.22
C TRP A 271 1.81 2.67 -14.27
N ALA A 272 2.13 3.17 -15.46
CA ALA A 272 2.71 4.49 -15.63
C ALA A 272 1.77 5.61 -15.13
N GLN A 273 0.46 5.51 -15.40
CA GLN A 273 -0.52 6.44 -14.84
C GLN A 273 -0.55 6.39 -13.31
N LYS A 274 -0.44 5.18 -12.74
CA LYS A 274 -0.35 5.00 -11.28
C LYS A 274 0.92 5.61 -10.71
N LEU A 275 2.05 5.47 -11.38
CA LEU A 275 3.32 6.08 -10.95
C LEU A 275 3.23 7.61 -10.96
N ALA A 276 2.49 8.20 -11.90
CA ALA A 276 2.25 9.63 -11.92
C ALA A 276 1.53 10.13 -10.65
N LEU A 277 0.65 9.33 -10.03
CA LEU A 277 -0.02 9.68 -8.77
C LEU A 277 0.94 9.79 -7.58
N VAL A 278 2.05 9.04 -7.57
CA VAL A 278 2.95 8.97 -6.40
C VAL A 278 3.44 10.34 -5.94
N ARG A 279 3.56 11.31 -6.87
CA ARG A 279 3.96 12.69 -6.58
C ARG A 279 3.07 13.40 -5.55
N PHE A 280 1.83 12.96 -5.38
CA PHE A 280 0.87 13.58 -4.46
C PHE A 280 0.96 13.04 -3.03
N PHE A 281 1.50 11.83 -2.82
CA PHE A 281 1.44 11.18 -1.51
C PHE A 281 2.22 11.93 -0.42
N ILE A 282 3.46 12.34 -0.73
CA ILE A 282 4.32 13.06 0.22
C ILE A 282 3.70 14.41 0.62
N PRO A 283 3.30 15.30 -0.32
CA PRO A 283 2.63 16.55 0.02
C PRO A 283 1.40 16.37 0.91
N ILE A 284 0.52 15.40 0.58
CA ILE A 284 -0.68 15.11 1.37
C ILE A 284 -0.30 14.65 2.78
N LEU A 285 0.71 13.80 2.91
CA LEU A 285 1.14 13.30 4.21
C LEU A 285 1.79 14.39 5.07
N GLU A 286 2.59 15.26 4.48
CA GLU A 286 3.21 16.39 5.19
C GLU A 286 2.18 17.41 5.65
N LEU A 287 1.22 17.76 4.78
CA LEU A 287 0.10 18.62 5.16
C LEU A 287 -0.65 18.06 6.36
N ASN A 288 -0.98 16.76 6.32
CA ASN A 288 -1.63 16.07 7.44
C ASN A 288 -0.77 16.08 8.73
N ARG A 289 0.56 15.91 8.62
CA ARG A 289 1.48 15.97 9.76
C ARG A 289 1.59 17.37 10.36
N LEU A 290 1.66 18.41 9.52
CA LEU A 290 1.71 19.81 9.95
C LEU A 290 0.43 20.20 10.67
N ALA A 291 -0.72 19.87 10.06
CA ALA A 291 -2.02 20.14 10.62
C ALA A 291 -2.29 19.36 11.92
N ALA A 292 -1.75 18.13 12.07
CA ALA A 292 -1.83 17.37 13.32
C ALA A 292 -0.94 17.93 14.45
N LYS A 293 0.14 18.64 14.10
CA LYS A 293 1.04 19.28 15.07
C LYS A 293 0.64 20.74 15.38
N HIS A 294 -0.50 21.22 14.87
CA HIS A 294 -0.92 22.62 14.95
C HIS A 294 0.15 23.61 14.47
N LYS A 295 0.93 23.23 13.46
CA LYS A 295 2.03 24.03 12.90
C LYS A 295 1.64 24.89 11.70
N THR A 296 0.37 24.89 11.33
CA THR A 296 -0.19 25.62 10.19
C THR A 296 -1.52 26.20 10.62
N SER A 297 -1.84 27.42 10.18
CA SER A 297 -3.15 28.01 10.45
C SER A 297 -4.25 27.27 9.69
N THR A 298 -5.50 27.38 10.14
CA THR A 298 -6.65 26.75 9.46
C THR A 298 -6.77 27.23 8.00
N ALA A 299 -6.65 28.54 7.77
CA ALA A 299 -6.78 29.13 6.43
C ALA A 299 -5.65 28.67 5.47
N GLU A 300 -4.40 28.61 5.93
CA GLU A 300 -3.30 28.09 5.12
C GLU A 300 -3.49 26.59 4.80
N CYS A 301 -3.98 25.83 5.78
CA CYS A 301 -4.27 24.40 5.58
C CYS A 301 -5.37 24.21 4.54
N GLU A 302 -6.46 24.98 4.61
CA GLU A 302 -7.56 24.93 3.64
C GLU A 302 -7.09 25.27 2.22
N LEU A 303 -6.25 26.30 2.06
CA LEU A 303 -5.68 26.68 0.77
C LEU A 303 -4.80 25.58 0.16
N GLU A 304 -3.96 24.94 0.98
CA GLU A 304 -3.13 23.81 0.53
C GLU A 304 -3.98 22.58 0.17
N VAL A 305 -5.05 22.32 0.92
CA VAL A 305 -6.01 21.27 0.59
C VAL A 305 -6.64 21.54 -0.78
N GLU A 306 -7.14 22.75 -1.02
CA GLU A 306 -7.76 23.13 -2.29
C GLU A 306 -6.76 22.99 -3.45
N THR A 307 -5.52 23.44 -3.25
CA THR A 307 -4.44 23.32 -4.23
C THR A 307 -4.14 21.85 -4.59
N LEU A 308 -4.03 20.97 -3.60
CA LEU A 308 -3.78 19.55 -3.81
C LEU A 308 -5.00 18.85 -4.43
N ALA A 309 -6.21 19.24 -4.03
CA ALA A 309 -7.47 18.71 -4.59
C ALA A 309 -7.58 19.04 -6.08
N GLN A 310 -7.31 20.28 -6.47
CA GLN A 310 -7.31 20.68 -7.87
C GLN A 310 -6.26 19.93 -8.69
N LYS A 311 -5.05 19.73 -8.13
CA LYS A 311 -4.00 18.94 -8.80
C LYS A 311 -4.37 17.48 -8.98
N LEU A 312 -4.99 16.85 -7.98
CA LEU A 312 -5.52 15.49 -8.08
C LEU A 312 -6.62 15.39 -9.13
N LYS A 313 -7.54 16.36 -9.14
CA LYS A 313 -8.63 16.40 -10.13
C LYS A 313 -8.12 16.59 -11.56
N ASN A 314 -7.18 17.52 -11.76
CA ASN A 314 -6.53 17.72 -13.06
C ASN A 314 -5.82 16.46 -13.55
N TRP A 315 -5.21 15.69 -12.65
CA TRP A 315 -4.60 14.41 -12.99
C TRP A 315 -5.68 13.41 -13.47
N GLU A 316 -6.80 13.29 -12.77
CA GLU A 316 -7.91 12.40 -13.16
C GLU A 316 -8.48 12.81 -14.54
N ASP A 317 -8.69 14.10 -14.77
CA ASP A 317 -9.22 14.63 -16.03
C ASP A 317 -8.22 14.46 -17.19
N SER A 318 -6.92 14.37 -16.89
CA SER A 318 -5.87 14.12 -17.88
C SER A 318 -5.70 12.65 -18.27
N LEU A 319 -6.42 11.73 -17.61
CA LEU A 319 -6.28 10.31 -17.89
C LEU A 319 -6.71 9.98 -19.33
N PRO A 320 -5.91 9.17 -20.06
CA PRO A 320 -6.29 8.72 -21.38
C PRO A 320 -7.55 7.83 -21.30
N GLU A 321 -8.30 7.75 -22.40
CA GLU A 321 -9.61 7.07 -22.43
C GLU A 321 -9.56 5.66 -21.83
N TYR A 322 -8.51 4.88 -22.11
CA TYR A 322 -8.36 3.50 -21.62
C TYR A 322 -8.12 3.36 -20.11
N ALA A 323 -7.76 4.45 -19.43
CA ALA A 323 -7.41 4.50 -18.00
C ALA A 323 -8.51 5.13 -17.13
N GLN A 324 -9.58 5.68 -17.72
CA GLN A 324 -10.71 6.24 -16.98
C GLN A 324 -11.57 5.14 -16.35
N ILE A 325 -12.14 5.41 -15.17
CA ILE A 325 -13.02 4.46 -14.49
C ILE A 325 -14.45 4.55 -15.05
N ASN A 326 -14.87 3.51 -15.76
CA ASN A 326 -16.24 3.27 -16.16
C ASN A 326 -16.42 1.77 -16.44
N LEU A 327 -17.67 1.30 -16.51
CA LEU A 327 -17.97 -0.11 -16.73
C LEU A 327 -17.36 -0.64 -18.03
N GLY A 328 -17.44 0.13 -19.12
CA GLY A 328 -16.88 -0.23 -20.42
C GLY A 328 -15.37 -0.48 -20.36
N ASN A 329 -14.61 0.42 -19.74
CA ASN A 329 -13.18 0.27 -19.54
C ASN A 329 -12.84 -0.87 -18.60
N LEU A 330 -13.60 -1.05 -17.52
CA LEU A 330 -13.38 -2.17 -16.60
C LEU A 330 -13.52 -3.50 -17.32
N HIS A 331 -14.57 -3.68 -18.13
CA HIS A 331 -14.75 -4.87 -18.96
C HIS A 331 -13.62 -5.03 -19.98
N ARG A 332 -13.30 -3.99 -20.76
CA ARG A 332 -12.23 -4.01 -21.76
C ARG A 332 -10.86 -4.37 -21.15
N GLN A 333 -10.55 -3.84 -19.97
CA GLN A 333 -9.28 -4.15 -19.29
C GLN A 333 -9.33 -5.52 -18.63
N GLN A 334 -10.47 -5.96 -18.12
CA GLN A 334 -10.64 -7.30 -17.57
C GLN A 334 -10.40 -8.39 -18.63
N GLU A 335 -10.94 -8.22 -19.84
CA GLU A 335 -10.71 -9.13 -20.98
C GLU A 335 -9.22 -9.25 -21.33
N LYS A 336 -8.45 -8.17 -21.16
CA LYS A 336 -7.00 -8.13 -21.37
C LYS A 336 -6.20 -8.65 -20.18
N GLY A 337 -6.83 -8.95 -19.04
CA GLY A 337 -6.17 -9.36 -17.79
C GLY A 337 -5.68 -8.21 -16.90
N PHE A 338 -5.99 -6.95 -17.25
CA PHE A 338 -5.54 -5.74 -16.56
C PHE A 338 -6.61 -5.02 -15.73
N GLY A 339 -7.81 -5.60 -15.59
CA GLY A 339 -8.89 -5.02 -14.79
C GLY A 339 -8.47 -4.71 -13.34
N GLY A 340 -7.66 -5.58 -12.72
CA GLY A 340 -7.10 -5.34 -11.39
C GLY A 340 -6.10 -4.18 -11.33
N VAL A 341 -5.39 -3.90 -12.43
CA VAL A 341 -4.45 -2.77 -12.52
C VAL A 341 -5.24 -1.45 -12.60
N LEU A 342 -6.27 -1.40 -13.44
CA LEU A 342 -7.19 -0.26 -13.53
C LEU A 342 -7.86 0.01 -12.17
N LEU A 343 -8.37 -1.04 -11.51
CA LEU A 343 -8.98 -0.88 -10.19
C LEU A 343 -7.97 -0.34 -9.17
N THR A 344 -6.74 -0.86 -9.17
CA THR A 344 -5.69 -0.41 -8.26
C THR A 344 -5.32 1.06 -8.50
N LEU A 345 -5.27 1.50 -9.75
CA LEU A 345 -5.05 2.91 -10.11
C LEU A 345 -6.06 3.83 -9.42
N HIS A 346 -7.35 3.53 -9.58
CA HIS A 346 -8.44 4.34 -9.02
C HIS A 346 -8.58 4.20 -7.50
N LEU A 347 -8.27 3.02 -6.95
CA LEU A 347 -8.18 2.85 -5.50
C LEU A 347 -7.10 3.74 -4.89
N VAL A 348 -5.94 3.91 -5.53
CA VAL A 348 -4.89 4.82 -5.06
C VAL A 348 -5.32 6.28 -5.17
N TYR A 349 -5.97 6.67 -6.27
CA TYR A 349 -6.54 8.01 -6.42
C TYR A 349 -7.51 8.35 -5.28
N HIS A 350 -8.52 7.51 -5.06
CA HIS A 350 -9.50 7.72 -3.99
C HIS A 350 -8.87 7.63 -2.60
N HIS A 351 -7.86 6.76 -2.40
CA HIS A 351 -7.12 6.72 -1.14
C HIS A 351 -6.47 8.07 -0.82
N TYR A 352 -5.86 8.73 -1.81
CA TYR A 352 -5.26 10.05 -1.63
C TYR A 352 -6.30 11.13 -1.37
N SER A 353 -7.44 11.09 -2.06
CA SER A 353 -8.56 11.98 -1.78
C SER A 353 -9.06 11.80 -0.35
N ILE A 354 -9.22 10.56 0.13
CA ILE A 354 -9.62 10.29 1.51
C ILE A 354 -8.59 10.88 2.49
N LEU A 355 -7.29 10.66 2.26
CA LEU A 355 -6.25 11.21 3.13
C LEU A 355 -6.22 12.74 3.13
N LEU A 356 -6.48 13.37 1.99
CA LEU A 356 -6.50 14.82 1.84
C LEU A 356 -7.70 15.45 2.57
N PHE A 357 -8.87 14.83 2.46
CA PHE A 357 -10.12 15.36 3.04
C PHE A 357 -10.44 14.83 4.44
N PHE A 358 -9.66 13.88 4.96
CA PHE A 358 -9.95 13.15 6.21
C PHE A 358 -10.32 14.08 7.37
N ARG A 359 -9.61 15.20 7.51
CA ARG A 359 -9.79 16.16 8.62
C ARG A 359 -11.17 16.82 8.62
N PHE A 360 -11.71 17.14 7.45
CA PHE A 360 -13.03 17.78 7.33
C PHE A 360 -14.19 16.81 7.61
N LEU A 361 -13.93 15.50 7.63
CA LEU A 361 -14.91 14.50 8.05
C LEU A 361 -15.11 14.49 9.58
N GLU A 362 -14.12 14.94 10.35
CA GLU A 362 -14.18 14.97 11.82
C GLU A 362 -14.84 16.24 12.35
N ASP A 363 -14.54 17.41 11.77
CA ASP A 363 -15.09 18.71 12.21
C ASP A 363 -16.62 18.78 12.11
N GLN A 364 -17.21 18.10 11.12
CA GLN A 364 -18.67 17.97 10.95
C GLN A 364 -19.37 17.28 12.13
N LYS A 365 -18.66 16.47 12.93
CA LYS A 365 -19.25 15.80 14.11
C LYS A 365 -19.26 16.67 15.35
N THR A 366 -18.28 17.56 15.51
CA THR A 366 -18.18 18.45 16.67
C THR A 366 -19.17 19.61 16.63
N ASP A 367 -19.57 20.08 15.44
CA ASP A 367 -20.53 21.17 15.30
C ASP A 367 -21.99 20.77 15.53
N SER A 368 -22.27 19.47 15.70
CA SER A 368 -23.61 18.98 16.02
C SER A 368 -24.08 19.28 17.46
N THR A 369 -23.25 19.95 18.28
CA THR A 369 -23.58 20.35 19.67
C THR A 369 -23.61 21.85 19.95
N SER A 370 -23.38 22.70 18.96
CA SER A 370 -23.45 24.15 19.13
C SER A 370 -24.11 24.78 17.91
N ALA A 371 -25.45 24.76 17.92
CA ALA A 371 -26.21 25.72 17.13
C ALA A 371 -25.85 27.13 17.62
N GLU A 372 -25.65 28.05 16.68
CA GLU A 372 -25.24 29.45 16.87
C GLU A 372 -23.73 29.69 16.95
N HIS A 373 -23.01 29.43 15.85
CA HIS A 373 -22.10 30.39 15.20
C HIS A 373 -21.61 29.79 13.87
N MET A 374 -22.18 30.26 12.76
CA MET A 374 -21.67 29.97 11.42
C MET A 374 -20.66 31.06 11.06
N PRO A 375 -19.45 30.70 10.64
CA PRO A 375 -19.05 31.15 9.31
C PRO A 375 -18.43 30.03 8.48
N LEU A 376 -18.84 30.02 7.21
CA LEU A 376 -18.16 29.39 6.08
C LEU A 376 -18.01 27.86 6.16
N VAL A 377 -19.15 27.19 5.92
CA VAL A 377 -19.17 25.90 5.26
C VAL A 377 -18.42 26.06 3.93
N VAL A 378 -17.17 25.61 3.86
CA VAL A 378 -16.54 25.33 2.57
C VAL A 378 -17.47 24.34 1.89
N ASN A 379 -18.10 24.78 0.80
CA ASN A 379 -19.05 23.98 0.04
C ASN A 379 -18.22 22.92 -0.71
N LEU A 380 -17.76 21.90 0.01
CA LEU A 380 -17.07 20.71 -0.51
C LEU A 380 -18.06 19.74 -1.16
N THR A 381 -19.36 20.00 -1.09
CA THR A 381 -20.41 19.22 -1.76
C THR A 381 -20.19 19.04 -3.26
N PRO A 382 -19.71 20.01 -4.08
CA PRO A 382 -19.40 19.76 -5.49
C PRO A 382 -18.20 18.82 -5.67
N LEU A 383 -17.19 18.90 -4.79
CA LEU A 383 -15.95 18.10 -4.84
C LEU A 383 -16.16 16.67 -4.29
N CYS A 384 -16.90 16.53 -3.20
CA CYS A 384 -17.33 15.24 -2.66
C CYS A 384 -18.41 14.58 -3.53
N SER A 385 -19.34 15.34 -4.12
CA SER A 385 -20.31 14.75 -5.07
C SER A 385 -19.64 14.28 -6.35
N THR A 386 -18.62 14.96 -6.87
CA THR A 386 -17.86 14.45 -8.02
C THR A 386 -16.99 13.24 -7.69
N LEU A 387 -16.41 13.17 -6.48
CA LEU A 387 -15.59 12.02 -6.05
C LEU A 387 -16.40 10.77 -5.66
N PHE A 388 -17.68 10.91 -5.32
CA PHE A 388 -18.55 9.82 -4.86
C PHE A 388 -19.84 9.64 -5.69
N SER A 389 -19.99 10.35 -6.81
CA SER A 389 -21.06 10.06 -7.78
C SER A 389 -20.74 8.75 -8.51
N VAL A 390 -21.19 7.64 -7.93
CA VAL A 390 -21.56 6.48 -8.75
C VAL A 390 -22.75 6.94 -9.57
N ASN A 391 -22.54 7.19 -10.86
CA ASN A 391 -23.64 7.41 -11.78
C ASN A 391 -24.44 6.10 -11.83
N PRO A 392 -25.69 6.04 -11.35
CA PRO A 392 -26.44 4.78 -11.31
C PRO A 392 -26.84 4.30 -12.71
N ASP A 393 -26.72 5.16 -13.72
CA ASP A 393 -27.15 4.93 -15.09
C ASP A 393 -26.00 5.26 -16.07
N ASN A 394 -25.03 4.36 -16.23
CA ASN A 394 -24.27 4.11 -17.47
C ASN A 394 -23.27 2.95 -17.35
#